data_AF-A0A923INH5-F1
#
_entry.id   AF-A0A923INH5-F1
#
_cell.length_a   1.000
_cell.length_b   1.000
_cell.length_c   1.000
_cell.angle_alpha   90.00
_cell.angle_beta   90.00
_cell.angle_gamma   90.00
#
_symmetry.space_group_name_H-M   'P 1'
#
loop_
_entity.id
_entity.type
_entity.pdbx_description
1 polymer ?
#
loop_
_entity_poly.entity_id
_entity_poly.type
_entity_poly.pdbx_seq_one_letter_code
_entity_poly.pdbx_strand_id
1 'polypeptide(L)'
;MIENVLTILQPFRIQDIFDIAIISIMISALLIWFKDRASRFVLIGITLLGVIYLLARFFHLYLTTIVLQAFFAILLFVLVVIFQEDLRRFFERLALLGRFRKKLFTVAAFNESAEIIAQTAADLARKKVGALIVIQGEDPLDRHLTGGNNLDGLLSQSLLESIFDPHSIGHDGAVLVDGNRVMRFGCHLPLSANAAQHGNLGLRHTAALGLSERSDALCIVVSEERGSISLAKGERIGEVANASALRIELEAFFAKRMPLAKPRPILLWLKENPREKLIAVALACLLWIVFGYQRETVRRDFSVPIQYLNAPVEWVLEDPKVMEAKVMLMGTTQAFELLHPDSLKISVDLKQLRPGIQEITLTQEMVKTPSNLSIAGIIPERIKVVTSRLLPLTVPIEVLTENKPPQGFAVQTITVTPAEVKALIPRRLRGKRIRIMTEPLDLSLLDVQKIFAPGLRYPSDIQFAGGKTPVVRVVVKTRPDRSPARR
;
A
#
# COMPACT_ATOMS: atom_id res chain seq x y z
N MET A 1 31.74 -23.24 5.25
CA MET A 1 30.79 -22.97 4.15
C MET A 1 29.39 -23.57 4.39
N ILE A 2 29.26 -24.79 4.94
CA ILE A 2 27.95 -25.41 5.24
C ILE A 2 27.22 -24.71 6.41
N GLU A 3 27.95 -24.21 7.42
CA GLU A 3 27.34 -23.49 8.54
C GLU A 3 26.72 -22.14 8.15
N ASN A 4 27.30 -21.43 7.16
CA ASN A 4 26.72 -20.21 6.61
C ASN A 4 25.38 -20.47 5.89
N VAL A 5 25.19 -21.67 5.32
CA VAL A 5 23.94 -22.05 4.63
C VAL A 5 22.82 -22.30 5.63
N LEU A 6 23.12 -22.85 6.82
CA LEU A 6 22.11 -23.07 7.86
C LEU A 6 21.63 -21.75 8.51
N THR A 7 22.50 -20.74 8.63
CA THR A 7 22.10 -19.40 9.09
C THR A 7 21.27 -18.61 8.08
N ILE A 8 21.32 -18.97 6.79
CA ILE A 8 20.49 -18.35 5.72
C ILE A 8 19.03 -18.84 5.78
N LEU A 9 18.77 -20.03 6.35
CA LEU A 9 17.43 -20.61 6.43
C LEU A 9 16.63 -20.19 7.68
N GLN A 10 17.24 -19.48 8.63
CA GLN A 10 16.59 -19.20 9.93
C GLN A 10 15.66 -17.98 10.03
N PRO A 11 15.57 -17.05 9.05
CA PRO A 11 14.44 -16.14 9.00
C PRO A 11 13.61 -16.34 7.72
N PHE A 12 13.36 -17.59 7.32
CA PHE A 12 12.37 -17.90 6.27
C PHE A 12 10.97 -17.55 6.81
N ARG A 13 10.47 -16.36 6.48
CA ARG A 13 9.12 -15.94 6.87
C ARG A 13 8.14 -16.54 5.88
N ILE A 14 6.91 -16.81 6.34
CA ILE A 14 5.81 -17.19 5.46
C ILE A 14 5.58 -16.14 4.35
N GLN A 15 5.92 -14.87 4.62
CA GLN A 15 5.93 -13.78 3.64
C GLN A 15 6.85 -14.07 2.45
N ASP A 16 8.04 -14.64 2.68
CA ASP A 16 9.00 -14.96 1.62
C ASP A 16 8.44 -16.06 0.68
N ILE A 17 7.68 -17.03 1.22
CA ILE A 17 7.00 -18.06 0.42
C ILE A 17 5.91 -17.44 -0.46
N PHE A 18 5.09 -16.54 0.11
CA PHE A 18 4.07 -15.84 -0.65
C PHE A 18 4.68 -14.97 -1.75
N ASP A 19 5.79 -14.30 -1.46
CA ASP A 19 6.48 -13.45 -2.43
C ASP A 19 7.02 -14.27 -3.61
N ILE A 20 7.71 -15.39 -3.33
CA ILE A 20 8.17 -16.34 -4.36
C ILE A 20 6.99 -16.89 -5.17
N ALA A 21 5.88 -17.25 -4.52
CA ALA A 21 4.70 -17.77 -5.21
C ALA A 21 4.07 -16.73 -6.15
N ILE A 22 3.90 -15.49 -5.68
CA ILE A 22 3.34 -14.39 -6.48
C ILE A 22 4.26 -14.08 -7.67
N ILE A 23 5.55 -13.91 -7.42
CA ILE A 23 6.54 -13.63 -8.47
C ILE A 23 6.59 -14.78 -9.47
N SER A 24 6.57 -16.03 -9.02
CA SER A 24 6.55 -17.20 -9.91
C SER A 24 5.29 -17.23 -10.78
N ILE A 25 4.11 -16.91 -10.23
CA ILE A 25 2.87 -16.84 -11.01
C ILE A 25 2.99 -15.73 -12.07
N MET A 26 3.48 -14.54 -11.67
CA MET A 26 3.65 -13.39 -12.56
C MET A 26 4.63 -13.69 -13.70
N ILE A 27 5.80 -14.27 -13.39
CA ILE A 27 6.78 -14.69 -14.40
C ILE A 27 6.20 -15.77 -15.30
N SER A 28 5.45 -16.74 -14.77
CA SER A 28 4.83 -17.79 -15.59
C SER A 28 3.81 -17.22 -16.57
N ALA A 29 2.97 -16.28 -16.13
CA ALA A 29 2.02 -15.60 -16.98
C ALA A 29 2.73 -14.81 -18.09
N LEU A 30 3.83 -14.12 -17.74
CA LEU A 30 4.67 -13.40 -18.69
C LEU A 30 5.27 -14.35 -19.74
N LEU A 31 5.90 -15.45 -19.33
CA LEU A 31 6.52 -16.42 -20.25
C LEU A 31 5.49 -17.08 -21.18
N ILE A 32 4.30 -17.38 -20.68
CA ILE A 32 3.21 -17.92 -21.50
C ILE A 32 2.71 -16.87 -22.50
N TRP A 33 2.63 -15.60 -22.11
CA TRP A 33 2.22 -14.49 -22.97
C TRP A 33 3.24 -14.22 -24.10
N PHE A 34 4.54 -14.32 -23.82
CA PHE A 34 5.62 -14.14 -24.81
C PHE A 34 5.86 -15.35 -25.74
N LYS A 35 5.02 -16.39 -25.68
CA LYS A 35 5.19 -17.63 -26.47
C LYS A 35 4.93 -17.45 -27.97
N ASP A 36 4.31 -16.34 -28.38
CA ASP A 36 4.11 -16.00 -29.78
C ASP A 36 5.43 -15.83 -30.55
N ARG A 37 5.41 -16.22 -31.83
CA ARG A 37 6.62 -16.38 -32.64
C ARG A 37 7.43 -15.08 -32.77
N ALA A 38 6.76 -13.92 -32.78
CA ALA A 38 7.38 -12.60 -32.88
C ALA A 38 7.99 -12.14 -31.53
N SER A 39 7.28 -12.34 -30.43
CA SER A 39 7.66 -11.86 -29.10
C SER A 39 8.85 -12.63 -28.49
N ARG A 40 9.12 -13.86 -28.97
CA ARG A 40 10.28 -14.66 -28.55
C ARG A 40 11.62 -14.03 -28.91
N PHE A 41 11.75 -13.38 -30.07
CA PHE A 41 13.00 -12.71 -30.44
C PHE A 41 13.35 -11.55 -29.49
N VAL A 42 12.32 -10.79 -29.09
CA VAL A 42 12.48 -9.69 -28.14
C VAL A 42 12.90 -10.23 -26.76
N LEU A 43 12.25 -11.30 -26.28
CA LEU A 43 12.59 -11.93 -25.00
C LEU A 43 14.04 -12.43 -24.97
N ILE A 44 14.50 -13.10 -26.03
CA ILE A 44 15.88 -13.57 -26.16
C ILE A 44 16.86 -12.38 -26.12
N GLY A 45 16.55 -11.30 -26.85
CA GLY A 45 17.37 -10.09 -26.87
C GLY A 45 17.50 -9.42 -25.49
N ILE A 46 16.37 -9.23 -24.80
CA ILE A 46 16.35 -8.65 -23.44
C ILE A 46 17.13 -9.54 -22.46
N THR A 47 16.96 -10.87 -22.55
CA THR A 47 17.65 -11.82 -21.66
C THR A 47 19.17 -11.78 -21.89
N LEU A 48 19.61 -11.83 -23.15
CA LEU A 48 21.03 -11.75 -23.50
C LEU A 48 21.66 -10.45 -22.96
N LEU A 49 20.99 -9.33 -23.17
CA LEU A 49 21.46 -8.04 -22.68
C LEU A 49 21.49 -7.96 -21.15
N GLY A 50 20.49 -8.56 -20.49
CA GLY A 50 20.45 -8.71 -19.04
C GLY A 50 21.62 -9.51 -18.48
N VAL A 51 22.01 -10.60 -19.15
CA VAL A 51 23.20 -11.40 -18.79
C VAL A 51 24.48 -10.57 -18.93
N ILE A 52 24.62 -9.82 -20.03
CA ILE A 52 25.77 -8.92 -20.22
C ILE A 52 25.84 -7.87 -19.12
N TYR A 53 24.69 -7.30 -18.71
CA TYR A 53 24.61 -6.36 -17.59
C TYR A 53 25.04 -6.98 -16.26
N LEU A 54 24.57 -8.20 -15.96
CA LEU A 54 24.96 -8.92 -14.74
C LEU A 54 26.47 -9.21 -14.73
N LEU A 55 27.05 -9.62 -15.86
CA LEU A 55 28.49 -9.81 -15.99
C LEU A 55 29.25 -8.50 -15.80
N ALA A 56 28.79 -7.40 -16.42
CA ALA A 56 29.41 -6.09 -16.25
C ALA A 56 29.41 -5.64 -14.78
N ARG A 57 28.32 -5.87 -14.06
CA ARG A 57 28.23 -5.59 -12.62
C ARG A 57 29.15 -6.49 -11.80
N PHE A 58 29.22 -7.78 -12.14
CA PHE A 58 30.07 -8.76 -11.47
C PHE A 58 31.57 -8.42 -11.61
N PHE A 59 32.00 -7.99 -12.80
CA PHE A 59 33.37 -7.54 -13.06
C PHE A 59 33.63 -6.08 -12.66
N HIS A 60 32.68 -5.40 -12.00
CA HIS A 60 32.77 -4.00 -11.61
C HIS A 60 33.07 -3.02 -12.77
N LEU A 61 32.60 -3.32 -13.98
CA LEU A 61 32.76 -2.46 -15.16
C LEU A 61 31.80 -1.26 -15.08
N TYR A 62 32.27 -0.17 -14.47
CA TYR A 62 31.47 1.03 -14.19
C TYR A 62 30.83 1.64 -15.45
N LEU A 63 31.64 1.92 -16.49
CA LEU A 63 31.16 2.58 -17.71
C LEU A 63 30.14 1.71 -18.45
N THR A 64 30.41 0.41 -18.59
CA THR A 64 29.49 -0.55 -19.22
C THR A 64 28.17 -0.63 -18.44
N THR A 65 28.21 -0.61 -17.11
CA THR A 65 27.01 -0.65 -16.26
C THR A 65 26.13 0.57 -16.48
N ILE A 66 26.72 1.77 -16.51
CA ILE A 66 25.97 3.02 -16.75
C ILE A 66 25.39 3.07 -18.16
N VAL A 67 26.17 2.71 -19.18
CA VAL A 67 25.70 2.69 -20.58
C VAL A 67 24.52 1.71 -20.73
N LEU A 68 24.63 0.51 -20.16
CA LEU A 68 23.55 -0.47 -20.20
C LEU A 68 22.31 0.01 -19.42
N GLN A 69 22.47 0.69 -18.28
CA GLN A 69 21.35 1.28 -17.54
C GLN A 69 20.59 2.32 -18.38
N ALA A 70 21.31 3.24 -19.03
CA ALA A 70 20.71 4.22 -19.93
C ALA A 70 20.00 3.55 -21.11
N PHE A 71 20.63 2.52 -21.69
CA PHE A 71 20.04 1.74 -22.78
C PHE A 71 18.75 1.03 -22.34
N PHE A 72 18.73 0.38 -21.17
CA PHE A 72 17.51 -0.27 -20.64
C PHE A 72 16.36 0.71 -20.44
N ALA A 73 16.64 1.95 -20.02
CA ALA A 73 15.61 2.98 -19.88
C ALA A 73 14.95 3.31 -21.23
N ILE A 74 15.74 3.48 -22.29
CA ILE A 74 15.24 3.73 -23.65
C ILE A 74 14.51 2.49 -24.19
N LEU A 75 15.08 1.29 -23.99
CA LEU A 75 14.50 0.02 -24.40
C LEU A 75 13.11 -0.19 -23.80
N LEU A 76 12.91 0.15 -22.53
CA LEU A 76 11.61 0.03 -21.85
C LEU A 76 10.55 0.88 -22.56
N PHE A 77 10.87 2.13 -22.92
CA PHE A 77 9.95 2.99 -23.64
C PHE A 77 9.59 2.41 -25.01
N VAL A 78 10.59 1.99 -25.79
CA VAL A 78 10.39 1.36 -27.11
C VAL A 78 9.54 0.10 -26.97
N LEU A 79 9.77 -0.71 -25.93
CA LEU A 79 9.01 -1.92 -25.67
C LEU A 79 7.54 -1.61 -25.42
N VAL A 80 7.22 -0.61 -24.58
CA VAL A 80 5.83 -0.21 -24.33
C VAL A 80 5.14 0.26 -25.61
N VAL A 81 5.83 1.01 -26.47
CA VAL A 81 5.30 1.47 -27.76
C VAL A 81 5.05 0.29 -28.71
N ILE A 82 6.00 -0.64 -28.83
CA ILE A 82 5.86 -1.83 -29.69
C ILE A 82 4.73 -2.74 -29.20
N PHE A 83 4.63 -2.95 -27.89
CA PHE A 83 3.63 -3.83 -27.27
C PHE A 83 2.33 -3.11 -26.86
N GLN A 84 2.12 -1.87 -27.31
CA GLN A 84 0.95 -1.07 -26.93
C GLN A 84 -0.37 -1.80 -27.26
N GLU A 85 -0.44 -2.44 -28.43
CA GLU A 85 -1.62 -3.21 -28.85
C GLU A 85 -1.85 -4.46 -27.98
N ASP A 86 -0.79 -5.19 -27.64
CA ASP A 86 -0.89 -6.39 -26.82
C ASP A 86 -1.28 -6.08 -25.38
N LEU A 87 -0.76 -4.98 -24.81
CA LEU A 87 -1.17 -4.47 -23.49
C LEU A 87 -2.66 -4.12 -23.48
N ARG A 88 -3.15 -3.44 -24.52
CA ARG A 88 -4.58 -3.14 -24.67
C ARG A 88 -5.42 -4.41 -24.69
N ARG A 89 -5.06 -5.40 -25.53
CA ARG A 89 -5.75 -6.70 -25.60
C ARG A 89 -5.72 -7.43 -24.26
N PHE A 90 -4.63 -7.34 -23.50
CA PHE A 90 -4.54 -7.92 -22.16
C PHE A 90 -5.57 -7.29 -21.21
N PHE A 91 -5.68 -5.96 -21.16
CA PHE A 91 -6.68 -5.28 -20.33
C PHE A 91 -8.10 -5.56 -20.78
N GLU A 92 -8.35 -5.66 -22.09
CA GLU A 92 -9.64 -6.08 -22.63
C GLU A 92 -10.00 -7.49 -22.13
N ARG A 93 -9.06 -8.45 -22.18
CA ARG A 93 -9.27 -9.80 -21.62
C ARG A 93 -9.46 -9.79 -20.10
N LEU A 94 -8.72 -8.96 -19.36
CA LEU A 94 -8.88 -8.84 -17.91
C LEU A 94 -10.25 -8.25 -17.54
N ALA A 95 -10.76 -7.30 -18.32
CA ALA A 95 -12.10 -6.76 -18.15
C ALA A 95 -13.19 -7.82 -18.41
N LEU A 96 -12.93 -8.81 -19.28
CA LEU A 96 -13.82 -9.96 -19.48
C LEU A 96 -13.88 -10.88 -18.24
N LEU A 97 -12.82 -10.98 -17.43
CA LEU A 97 -12.90 -11.68 -16.13
C LEU A 97 -13.90 -10.99 -15.17
N GLY A 98 -14.09 -9.67 -15.26
CA GLY A 98 -15.11 -8.95 -14.47
C GLY A 98 -16.56 -9.38 -14.78
N ARG A 99 -16.81 -10.02 -15.93
CA ARG A 99 -18.14 -10.46 -16.38
C ARG A 99 -18.48 -11.93 -16.07
N PHE A 100 -17.73 -12.59 -15.18
CA PHE A 100 -17.97 -13.99 -14.80
C PHE A 100 -19.38 -14.29 -14.23
N ARG A 101 -20.16 -13.28 -13.82
CA ARG A 101 -21.53 -13.47 -13.32
C ARG A 101 -22.63 -13.58 -14.38
N LYS A 102 -22.40 -13.26 -15.66
CA LYS A 102 -23.47 -13.29 -16.69
C LYS A 102 -23.51 -14.54 -17.58
N LYS A 103 -22.75 -15.59 -17.24
CA LYS A 103 -22.58 -16.77 -18.12
C LYS A 103 -23.73 -17.79 -18.06
N LEU A 104 -24.64 -17.68 -17.08
CA LEU A 104 -25.77 -18.61 -16.93
C LEU A 104 -27.04 -18.15 -17.66
N PHE A 105 -27.10 -16.90 -18.14
CA PHE A 105 -28.30 -16.28 -18.72
C PHE A 105 -28.33 -16.32 -20.26
N THR A 106 -27.34 -16.94 -20.92
CA THR A 106 -27.09 -16.73 -22.36
C THR A 106 -27.54 -17.86 -23.27
N VAL A 107 -27.54 -19.13 -22.85
CA VAL A 107 -27.85 -20.26 -23.77
C VAL A 107 -29.30 -20.21 -24.29
N ALA A 108 -30.27 -19.92 -23.42
CA ALA A 108 -31.67 -19.76 -23.82
C ALA A 108 -31.86 -18.58 -24.79
N ALA A 109 -31.20 -17.45 -24.53
CA ALA A 109 -31.28 -16.26 -25.37
C ALA A 109 -30.68 -16.48 -26.78
N PHE A 110 -29.65 -17.33 -26.92
CA PHE A 110 -29.06 -17.66 -28.22
C PHE A 110 -29.97 -18.59 -29.06
N ASN A 111 -30.63 -19.56 -28.43
CA ASN A 111 -31.60 -20.40 -29.14
C ASN A 111 -32.78 -19.58 -29.64
N GLU A 112 -33.30 -18.67 -28.81
CA GLU A 112 -34.35 -17.72 -29.20
C GLU A 112 -33.90 -16.80 -30.34
N SER A 113 -32.65 -16.31 -30.29
CA SER A 113 -32.08 -15.47 -31.35
C SER A 113 -31.93 -16.23 -32.67
N ALA A 114 -31.50 -17.50 -32.62
CA ALA A 114 -31.38 -18.35 -33.80
C ALA A 114 -32.74 -18.58 -34.47
N GLU A 115 -33.78 -18.83 -33.68
CA GLU A 115 -35.16 -18.98 -34.17
C GLU A 115 -35.65 -17.69 -34.84
N ILE A 116 -35.50 -16.55 -34.18
CA ILE A 116 -35.93 -15.24 -34.70
C ILE A 116 -35.26 -14.94 -36.05
N ILE A 117 -33.93 -15.13 -36.14
CA ILE A 117 -33.17 -14.85 -37.36
C ILE A 117 -33.58 -15.80 -38.48
N ALA A 118 -33.71 -17.10 -38.18
CA ALA A 118 -34.06 -18.11 -39.17
C ALA A 118 -35.46 -17.89 -39.74
N GLN A 119 -36.44 -17.61 -38.88
CA GLN A 119 -37.81 -17.33 -39.29
C GLN A 119 -37.89 -16.02 -40.08
N THR A 120 -37.22 -14.96 -39.63
CA THR A 120 -37.20 -13.68 -40.36
C THR A 120 -36.56 -13.83 -41.75
N ALA A 121 -35.43 -14.55 -41.86
CA ALA A 121 -34.78 -14.79 -43.14
C ALA A 121 -35.70 -15.57 -44.10
N ALA A 122 -36.42 -16.57 -43.60
CA ALA A 122 -37.40 -17.33 -44.39
C ALA A 122 -38.58 -16.46 -44.84
N ASP A 123 -39.06 -15.55 -43.99
CA ASP A 123 -40.18 -14.67 -44.30
C ASP A 123 -39.78 -13.62 -45.35
N LEU A 124 -38.58 -13.04 -45.23
CA LEU A 124 -38.00 -12.13 -46.23
C LEU A 124 -37.74 -12.85 -47.56
N ALA A 125 -37.25 -14.09 -47.53
CA ALA A 125 -37.04 -14.92 -48.71
C ALA A 125 -38.35 -15.19 -49.47
N ARG A 126 -39.43 -15.54 -48.76
CA ARG A 126 -40.76 -15.72 -49.37
C ARG A 126 -41.30 -14.42 -50.00
N LYS A 127 -41.03 -13.28 -49.37
CA LYS A 127 -41.38 -11.94 -49.88
C LYS A 127 -40.43 -11.43 -50.97
N LYS A 128 -39.34 -12.16 -51.27
CA LYS A 128 -38.23 -11.73 -52.15
C LYS A 128 -37.64 -10.37 -51.76
N VAL A 129 -37.53 -10.12 -50.46
CA VAL A 129 -36.90 -8.92 -49.91
C VAL A 129 -35.45 -9.24 -49.60
N GLY A 130 -34.53 -8.46 -50.18
CA GLY A 130 -33.10 -8.65 -49.99
C GLY A 130 -32.66 -8.28 -48.58
N ALA A 131 -31.85 -9.14 -47.95
CA ALA A 131 -31.37 -8.92 -46.60
C ALA A 131 -29.92 -9.37 -46.43
N LEU A 132 -29.19 -8.71 -45.54
CA LEU A 132 -27.82 -9.04 -45.18
C LEU A 132 -27.64 -8.92 -43.66
N ILE A 133 -27.66 -10.06 -42.98
CA ILE A 133 -27.57 -10.14 -41.51
C ILE A 133 -26.19 -10.70 -41.16
N VAL A 134 -25.43 -9.96 -40.36
CA VAL A 134 -24.08 -10.31 -39.93
C VAL A 134 -24.12 -10.63 -38.45
N ILE A 135 -23.73 -11.84 -38.09
CA ILE A 135 -23.59 -12.26 -36.69
C ILE A 135 -22.13 -12.23 -36.31
N GLN A 136 -21.82 -11.45 -35.28
CA GLN A 136 -20.46 -11.28 -34.79
C GLN A 136 -19.92 -12.57 -34.14
N GLY A 137 -18.71 -12.95 -34.54
CA GLY A 137 -17.95 -14.06 -33.95
C GLY A 137 -17.16 -13.66 -32.70
N GLU A 138 -15.96 -14.20 -32.55
CA GLU A 138 -14.98 -13.79 -31.55
C GLU A 138 -14.25 -12.50 -31.94
N ASP A 139 -14.05 -12.27 -33.25
CA ASP A 139 -13.35 -11.08 -33.73
C ASP A 139 -14.28 -9.84 -33.73
N PRO A 140 -13.82 -8.70 -33.17
CA PRO A 140 -14.57 -7.45 -33.24
C PRO A 140 -14.60 -6.89 -34.67
N LEU A 141 -15.82 -6.69 -35.19
CA LEU A 141 -16.05 -6.33 -36.60
C LEU A 141 -15.94 -4.84 -36.92
N ASP A 142 -15.80 -3.96 -35.91
CA ASP A 142 -15.74 -2.50 -36.10
C ASP A 142 -14.67 -2.04 -37.10
N ARG A 143 -13.58 -2.80 -37.22
CA ARG A 143 -12.48 -2.49 -38.16
C ARG A 143 -12.79 -2.81 -39.62
N HIS A 144 -13.80 -3.64 -39.87
CA HIS A 144 -14.19 -4.11 -41.20
C HIS A 144 -15.46 -3.43 -41.70
N LEU A 145 -16.28 -2.91 -40.78
CA LEU A 145 -17.54 -2.26 -41.10
C LEU A 145 -17.33 -0.76 -41.23
N THR A 146 -17.91 -0.16 -42.26
CA THR A 146 -17.92 1.30 -42.47
C THR A 146 -19.35 1.83 -42.55
N GLY A 147 -19.58 3.04 -42.05
CA GLY A 147 -20.92 3.63 -41.99
C GLY A 147 -21.85 2.92 -41.00
N GLY A 148 -23.16 3.01 -41.26
CA GLY A 148 -24.22 2.45 -40.43
C GLY A 148 -24.65 3.32 -39.24
N ASN A 149 -25.85 3.04 -38.75
CA ASN A 149 -26.46 3.72 -37.61
C ASN A 149 -26.50 2.78 -36.39
N ASN A 150 -26.09 3.30 -35.22
CA ASN A 150 -26.21 2.58 -33.96
C ASN A 150 -27.68 2.42 -33.56
N LEU A 151 -28.05 1.24 -33.08
CA LEU A 151 -29.41 0.92 -32.66
C LEU A 151 -29.48 0.37 -31.24
N ASP A 152 -28.65 -0.62 -30.90
CA ASP A 152 -28.70 -1.36 -29.63
C ASP A 152 -30.11 -1.86 -29.25
N GLY A 153 -30.83 -2.36 -30.25
CA GLY A 153 -32.20 -2.88 -30.10
C GLY A 153 -32.20 -4.34 -29.69
N LEU A 154 -33.21 -4.76 -28.92
CA LEU A 154 -33.45 -6.19 -28.70
C LEU A 154 -33.85 -6.85 -30.02
N LEU A 155 -33.22 -7.98 -30.32
CA LEU A 155 -33.49 -8.75 -31.52
C LEU A 155 -34.95 -9.24 -31.51
N SER A 156 -35.69 -8.92 -32.56
CA SER A 156 -37.06 -9.37 -32.77
C SER A 156 -37.34 -9.44 -34.28
N GLN A 157 -38.30 -10.29 -34.66
CA GLN A 157 -38.69 -10.44 -36.05
C GLN A 157 -39.21 -9.12 -36.64
N SER A 158 -40.08 -8.41 -35.90
CA SER A 158 -40.62 -7.11 -36.33
C SER A 158 -39.53 -6.07 -36.59
N LEU A 159 -38.46 -6.06 -35.78
CA LEU A 159 -37.36 -5.13 -35.96
C LEU A 159 -36.58 -5.43 -37.24
N LEU A 160 -36.21 -6.69 -37.47
CA LEU A 160 -35.48 -7.09 -38.67
C LEU A 160 -36.30 -6.86 -39.94
N GLU A 161 -37.59 -7.22 -39.93
CA GLU A 161 -38.49 -6.93 -41.05
C GLU A 161 -38.63 -5.43 -41.33
N SER A 162 -38.71 -4.59 -40.30
CA SER A 162 -38.78 -3.13 -40.47
C SER A 162 -37.49 -2.54 -41.04
N ILE A 163 -36.32 -3.09 -40.67
CA ILE A 163 -35.04 -2.61 -41.18
C ILE A 163 -34.88 -2.96 -42.66
N PHE A 164 -35.23 -4.19 -43.06
CA PHE A 164 -35.10 -4.65 -44.44
C PHE A 164 -36.29 -4.28 -45.34
N ASP A 165 -37.28 -3.53 -44.84
CA ASP A 165 -38.37 -3.04 -45.68
C ASP A 165 -37.82 -2.18 -46.84
N PRO A 166 -38.15 -2.47 -48.11
CA PRO A 166 -37.62 -1.73 -49.25
C PRO A 166 -37.92 -0.21 -49.26
N HIS A 167 -38.91 0.25 -48.49
CA HIS A 167 -39.26 1.66 -48.36
C HIS A 167 -38.58 2.34 -47.16
N SER A 168 -37.90 1.58 -46.29
CA SER A 168 -37.15 2.09 -45.14
C SER A 168 -35.77 2.59 -45.55
N ILE A 169 -35.23 3.63 -44.90
CA ILE A 169 -33.85 4.06 -45.17
C ILE A 169 -32.81 3.01 -44.71
N GLY A 170 -33.21 2.10 -43.81
CA GLY A 170 -32.32 1.12 -43.19
C GLY A 170 -32.01 -0.13 -44.02
N HIS A 171 -32.69 -0.35 -45.15
CA HIS A 171 -32.58 -1.62 -45.92
C HIS A 171 -31.31 -1.71 -46.77
N ASP A 172 -30.62 -0.59 -46.98
CA ASP A 172 -29.37 -0.54 -47.72
C ASP A 172 -28.18 -0.82 -46.80
N GLY A 173 -27.47 -1.92 -47.06
CA GLY A 173 -26.37 -2.41 -46.25
C GLY A 173 -26.74 -3.56 -45.30
N ALA A 174 -25.85 -3.84 -44.36
CA ALA A 174 -25.94 -4.96 -43.45
C ALA A 174 -26.43 -4.57 -42.05
N VAL A 175 -27.08 -5.53 -41.40
CA VAL A 175 -27.43 -5.48 -39.98
C VAL A 175 -26.40 -6.27 -39.18
N LEU A 176 -25.80 -5.65 -38.18
CA LEU A 176 -24.88 -6.29 -37.25
C LEU A 176 -25.62 -6.75 -36.00
N VAL A 177 -25.58 -8.05 -35.74
CA VAL A 177 -26.17 -8.71 -34.57
C VAL A 177 -25.08 -9.26 -33.68
N ASP A 178 -25.14 -8.96 -32.38
CA ASP A 178 -24.30 -9.55 -31.35
C ASP A 178 -25.18 -10.18 -30.25
N GLY A 179 -25.21 -11.51 -30.22
CA GLY A 179 -26.08 -12.26 -29.32
C GLY A 179 -27.56 -11.99 -29.60
N ASN A 180 -28.27 -11.45 -28.61
CA ASN A 180 -29.70 -11.15 -28.70
C ASN A 180 -30.00 -9.68 -29.01
N ARG A 181 -29.02 -8.94 -29.55
CA ARG A 181 -29.12 -7.50 -29.83
C ARG A 181 -28.68 -7.16 -31.23
N VAL A 182 -29.41 -6.23 -31.84
CA VAL A 182 -29.04 -5.57 -33.09
C VAL A 182 -28.21 -4.34 -32.74
N MET A 183 -26.90 -4.42 -33.01
CA MET A 183 -25.94 -3.37 -32.66
C MET A 183 -26.03 -2.18 -33.60
N ARG A 184 -26.03 -2.46 -34.91
CA ARG A 184 -26.04 -1.46 -35.98
C ARG A 184 -26.85 -1.95 -37.18
N PHE A 185 -27.37 -1.04 -37.99
CA PHE A 185 -27.95 -1.33 -39.30
C PHE A 185 -27.41 -0.37 -40.36
N GLY A 186 -27.55 -0.73 -41.63
CA GLY A 186 -27.01 0.04 -42.75
C GLY A 186 -25.47 0.05 -42.81
N CYS A 187 -24.82 -1.01 -42.34
CA CYS A 187 -23.36 -1.12 -42.37
C CYS A 187 -22.87 -1.52 -43.77
N HIS A 188 -21.83 -0.87 -44.27
CA HIS A 188 -21.16 -1.30 -45.49
C HIS A 188 -20.05 -2.30 -45.17
N LEU A 189 -20.02 -3.40 -45.90
CA LEU A 189 -19.07 -4.50 -45.76
C LEU A 189 -18.03 -4.45 -46.88
N PRO A 190 -16.82 -5.00 -46.64
CA PRO A 190 -15.84 -5.14 -47.70
C PRO A 190 -16.30 -6.18 -48.72
N LEU A 191 -16.11 -5.89 -50.01
CA LEU A 191 -16.42 -6.82 -51.09
C LEU A 191 -15.30 -7.84 -51.28
N SER A 192 -15.65 -9.09 -51.59
CA SER A 192 -14.67 -10.13 -51.95
C SER A 192 -14.10 -9.86 -53.35
N ALA A 193 -12.78 -9.97 -53.48
CA ALA A 193 -12.09 -9.93 -54.78
C ALA A 193 -12.24 -11.26 -55.55
N ASN A 194 -12.61 -12.35 -54.87
CA ASN A 194 -12.72 -13.70 -55.41
C ASN A 194 -14.17 -14.11 -55.72
N ALA A 195 -15.11 -13.15 -55.69
CA ALA A 195 -16.53 -13.43 -55.90
C ALA A 195 -16.82 -14.10 -57.25
N ALA A 196 -16.03 -13.80 -58.29
CA ALA A 196 -16.17 -14.40 -59.62
C ALA A 196 -15.98 -15.93 -59.64
N GLN A 197 -15.27 -16.50 -58.65
CA GLN A 197 -15.07 -17.95 -58.55
C GLN A 197 -16.29 -18.70 -58.03
N HIS A 198 -17.26 -17.98 -57.43
CA HIS A 198 -18.44 -18.53 -56.79
C HIS A 198 -19.73 -18.32 -57.63
N GLY A 199 -19.58 -17.96 -58.91
CA GLY A 199 -20.67 -17.76 -59.86
C GLY A 199 -21.20 -16.32 -59.90
N ASN A 200 -22.41 -16.14 -60.44
CA ASN A 200 -23.04 -14.82 -60.59
C ASN A 200 -23.70 -14.40 -59.26
N LEU A 201 -22.88 -13.82 -58.36
CA LEU A 201 -23.28 -13.36 -57.03
C LEU A 201 -23.66 -11.86 -57.07
N GLY A 202 -24.80 -11.52 -56.46
CA GLY A 202 -25.19 -10.12 -56.25
C GLY A 202 -24.32 -9.40 -55.21
N LEU A 203 -24.44 -8.07 -55.12
CA LEU A 203 -23.60 -7.25 -54.24
C LEU A 203 -23.65 -7.66 -52.76
N ARG A 204 -24.83 -8.02 -52.23
CA ARG A 204 -24.98 -8.52 -50.85
C ARG A 204 -24.24 -9.84 -50.61
N HIS A 205 -24.22 -10.73 -51.59
CA HIS A 205 -23.49 -12.01 -51.51
C HIS A 205 -21.98 -11.77 -51.55
N THR A 206 -21.51 -10.88 -52.43
CA THR A 206 -20.11 -10.49 -52.53
C THR A 206 -19.61 -9.79 -51.25
N ALA A 207 -20.46 -8.97 -50.63
CA ALA A 207 -20.17 -8.31 -49.36
C ALA A 207 -20.11 -9.31 -48.19
N ALA A 208 -21.06 -10.26 -48.13
CA ALA A 208 -21.04 -11.34 -47.14
C ALA A 208 -19.78 -12.20 -47.25
N LEU A 209 -19.41 -12.58 -48.48
CA LEU A 209 -18.19 -13.34 -48.74
C LEU A 209 -16.95 -12.54 -48.31
N GLY A 210 -16.85 -11.27 -48.71
CA GLY A 210 -15.70 -10.42 -48.40
C GLY A 210 -15.50 -10.14 -46.91
N LEU A 211 -16.59 -10.09 -46.12
CA LEU A 211 -16.47 -10.06 -44.66
C LEU A 211 -16.03 -11.42 -44.10
N SER A 212 -16.61 -12.52 -44.58
CA SER A 212 -16.28 -13.88 -44.11
C SER A 212 -14.86 -14.36 -44.45
N GLU A 213 -14.19 -13.69 -45.40
CA GLU A 213 -12.76 -13.89 -45.71
C GLU A 213 -11.84 -13.17 -44.71
N ARG A 214 -12.34 -12.14 -44.04
CA ARG A 214 -11.57 -11.24 -43.17
C ARG A 214 -11.84 -11.43 -41.69
N SER A 215 -12.91 -12.15 -41.34
CA SER A 215 -13.32 -12.39 -39.97
C SER A 215 -14.02 -13.74 -39.81
N ASP A 216 -14.22 -14.14 -38.56
CA ASP A 216 -14.97 -15.33 -38.19
C ASP A 216 -16.51 -15.10 -38.12
N ALA A 217 -16.99 -13.99 -38.68
CA ALA A 217 -18.40 -13.65 -38.71
C ALA A 217 -19.22 -14.64 -39.55
N LEU A 218 -20.46 -14.86 -39.13
CA LEU A 218 -21.46 -15.59 -39.90
C LEU A 218 -22.36 -14.59 -40.62
N CYS A 219 -22.32 -14.58 -41.95
CA CYS A 219 -23.17 -13.70 -42.75
C CYS A 219 -24.31 -14.49 -43.37
N ILE A 220 -25.53 -14.02 -43.21
CA ILE A 220 -26.75 -14.57 -43.80
C ILE A 220 -27.22 -13.59 -44.85
N VAL A 221 -27.46 -14.08 -46.06
CA VAL A 221 -27.88 -13.30 -47.21
C VAL A 221 -29.21 -13.84 -47.71
N VAL A 222 -30.19 -12.96 -47.91
CA VAL A 222 -31.43 -13.27 -48.61
C VAL A 222 -31.39 -12.62 -49.98
N SER A 223 -31.56 -13.40 -51.04
CA SER A 223 -31.54 -12.93 -52.42
C SER A 223 -32.87 -12.26 -52.78
N GLU A 224 -32.81 -10.99 -53.21
CA GLU A 224 -33.99 -10.26 -53.71
C GLU A 224 -34.48 -10.80 -55.07
N GLU A 225 -33.59 -11.37 -55.88
CA GLU A 225 -33.94 -11.92 -57.19
C GLU A 225 -34.54 -13.33 -57.07
N ARG A 226 -33.83 -14.19 -56.32
CA ARG A 226 -34.13 -15.63 -56.26
C ARG A 226 -35.01 -16.02 -55.09
N GLY A 227 -35.08 -15.19 -54.04
CA GLY A 227 -35.71 -15.58 -52.77
C GLY A 227 -34.99 -16.73 -52.07
N SER A 228 -33.72 -16.96 -52.40
CA SER A 228 -32.88 -17.97 -51.74
C SER A 228 -32.17 -17.41 -50.52
N ILE A 229 -31.88 -18.27 -49.55
CA ILE A 229 -31.09 -17.91 -48.37
C ILE A 229 -29.70 -18.53 -48.51
N SER A 230 -28.66 -17.70 -48.41
CA SER A 230 -27.26 -18.13 -48.44
C SER A 230 -26.55 -17.78 -47.16
N LEU A 231 -25.55 -18.58 -46.81
CA LEU A 231 -24.73 -18.40 -45.61
C LEU A 231 -23.27 -18.35 -46.02
N ALA A 232 -22.58 -17.27 -45.62
CA ALA A 232 -21.16 -17.07 -45.85
C ALA A 232 -20.37 -17.16 -44.54
N LYS A 233 -19.37 -18.05 -44.51
CA LYS A 233 -18.54 -18.36 -43.34
C LYS A 233 -17.23 -18.98 -43.78
N GLY A 234 -16.11 -18.44 -43.31
CA GLY A 234 -14.77 -19.01 -43.54
C GLY A 234 -14.48 -19.20 -45.03
N GLU A 235 -14.56 -18.10 -45.80
CA GLU A 235 -14.27 -18.04 -47.24
C GLU A 235 -15.21 -18.87 -48.14
N ARG A 236 -16.29 -19.44 -47.59
CA ARG A 236 -17.27 -20.22 -48.33
C ARG A 236 -18.63 -19.58 -48.23
N ILE A 237 -19.36 -19.57 -49.34
CA ILE A 237 -20.78 -19.20 -49.41
C ILE A 237 -21.58 -20.37 -49.97
N GLY A 238 -22.71 -20.70 -49.32
CA GLY A 238 -23.57 -21.80 -49.74
C GLY A 238 -25.04 -21.52 -49.46
N GLU A 239 -25.91 -22.04 -50.31
CA GLU A 239 -27.36 -21.89 -50.15
C GLU A 239 -27.89 -22.86 -49.08
N VAL A 240 -28.85 -22.40 -48.29
CA VAL A 240 -29.49 -23.15 -47.21
C VAL A 240 -30.93 -23.44 -47.60
N ALA A 241 -31.32 -24.72 -47.52
CA ALA A 241 -32.58 -25.19 -48.10
C ALA A 241 -33.86 -24.66 -47.39
N ASN A 242 -33.82 -24.47 -46.06
CA ASN A 242 -34.99 -24.03 -45.29
C ASN A 242 -34.59 -23.36 -43.96
N ALA A 243 -35.59 -22.74 -43.30
CA ALA A 243 -35.42 -22.08 -42.00
C ALA A 243 -34.84 -23.02 -40.94
N SER A 244 -35.26 -24.29 -40.92
CA SER A 244 -34.78 -25.28 -39.95
C SER A 244 -33.29 -25.58 -40.11
N ALA A 245 -32.81 -25.70 -41.34
CA ALA A 245 -31.39 -25.89 -41.63
C ALA A 245 -30.57 -24.65 -41.24
N LEU A 246 -31.09 -23.45 -41.52
CA LEU A 246 -30.46 -22.20 -41.09
C LEU A 246 -30.37 -22.11 -39.55
N ARG A 247 -31.44 -22.48 -38.84
CA ARG A 247 -31.47 -22.51 -37.37
C ARG A 247 -30.40 -23.46 -36.82
N ILE A 248 -30.25 -24.66 -37.40
CA ILE A 248 -29.23 -25.63 -36.96
C ILE A 248 -27.82 -25.07 -37.15
N GLU A 249 -27.53 -24.42 -38.28
CA GLU A 249 -26.24 -23.78 -38.53
C GLU A 249 -25.97 -22.61 -37.55
N LEU A 250 -27.01 -21.84 -37.22
CA LEU A 250 -26.95 -20.75 -36.24
C LEU A 250 -26.68 -21.27 -34.82
N GLU A 251 -27.39 -22.30 -34.40
CA GLU A 251 -27.17 -22.96 -33.11
C GLU A 251 -25.76 -23.54 -33.01
N ALA A 252 -25.27 -24.17 -34.08
CA ALA A 252 -23.90 -24.66 -34.16
C ALA A 252 -22.88 -23.53 -34.07
N PHE A 253 -23.14 -22.38 -34.71
CA PHE A 253 -22.29 -21.20 -34.61
C PHE A 253 -22.25 -20.62 -33.19
N PHE A 254 -23.42 -20.44 -32.55
CA PHE A 254 -23.50 -19.95 -31.17
C PHE A 254 -22.90 -20.93 -30.15
N ALA A 255 -23.11 -22.23 -30.33
CA ALA A 255 -22.51 -23.27 -29.49
C ALA A 255 -20.98 -23.28 -29.59
N LYS A 256 -20.41 -22.99 -30.77
CA LYS A 256 -18.95 -22.84 -30.92
C LYS A 256 -18.41 -21.62 -30.16
N ARG A 257 -19.18 -20.52 -30.11
CA ARG A 257 -18.86 -19.28 -29.35
C ARG A 257 -18.97 -19.48 -27.82
N MET A 258 -19.75 -20.47 -27.39
CA MET A 258 -19.83 -20.91 -26.00
C MET A 258 -19.41 -22.37 -25.90
N PRO A 259 -18.10 -22.71 -25.89
CA PRO A 259 -17.73 -24.00 -25.34
C PRO A 259 -18.31 -24.03 -23.94
N LEU A 260 -19.24 -24.96 -23.67
CA LEU A 260 -19.70 -25.28 -22.33
C LEU A 260 -18.44 -25.35 -21.48
N ALA A 261 -18.21 -24.29 -20.69
CA ALA A 261 -16.99 -24.17 -19.95
C ALA A 261 -17.13 -25.19 -18.83
N LYS A 262 -16.64 -26.41 -19.08
CA LYS A 262 -16.33 -27.35 -18.00
C LYS A 262 -15.49 -26.52 -17.02
N PRO A 263 -15.90 -26.39 -15.75
CA PRO A 263 -15.12 -25.64 -14.77
C PRO A 263 -13.76 -26.32 -14.76
N ARG A 264 -12.73 -25.66 -15.31
CA ARG A 264 -11.37 -26.18 -15.24
C ARG A 264 -10.93 -25.91 -13.82
N PRO A 265 -10.78 -26.93 -12.95
CA PRO A 265 -10.22 -26.71 -11.63
C PRO A 265 -8.84 -26.09 -11.79
N ILE A 266 -8.42 -25.33 -10.78
CA ILE A 266 -7.06 -24.75 -10.65
C ILE A 266 -5.96 -25.80 -10.91
N LEU A 267 -6.23 -27.09 -10.66
CA LEU A 267 -5.33 -28.21 -10.97
C LEU A 267 -5.01 -28.39 -12.47
N LEU A 268 -5.98 -28.17 -13.36
CA LEU A 268 -5.76 -28.30 -14.81
C LEU A 268 -4.96 -27.11 -15.34
N TRP A 269 -5.20 -25.90 -14.80
CA TRP A 269 -4.34 -24.75 -15.04
C TRP A 269 -2.91 -25.08 -14.62
N LEU A 270 -2.68 -25.71 -13.44
CA LEU A 270 -1.35 -26.13 -12.99
C LEU A 270 -0.65 -27.08 -13.97
N LYS A 271 -1.39 -27.95 -14.66
CA LYS A 271 -0.86 -28.98 -15.56
C LYS A 271 -0.55 -28.49 -16.98
N GLU A 272 -1.11 -27.36 -17.40
CA GLU A 272 -0.79 -26.73 -18.70
C GLU A 272 0.57 -26.00 -18.65
N ASN A 273 1.40 -26.11 -19.68
CA ASN A 273 2.72 -25.46 -19.79
C ASN A 273 3.67 -25.69 -18.58
N PRO A 274 4.05 -26.95 -18.28
CA PRO A 274 4.85 -27.26 -17.09
C PRO A 274 6.29 -26.76 -17.18
N ARG A 275 6.86 -26.63 -18.39
CA ARG A 275 8.24 -26.18 -18.60
C ARG A 275 8.40 -24.71 -18.24
N GLU A 276 7.48 -23.88 -18.70
CA GLU A 276 7.46 -22.44 -18.48
C GLU A 276 7.28 -22.11 -16.99
N LYS A 277 6.45 -22.90 -16.29
CA LYS A 277 6.28 -22.75 -14.84
C LYS A 277 7.50 -23.19 -14.05
N LEU A 278 8.16 -24.28 -14.44
CA LEU A 278 9.42 -24.69 -13.81
C LEU A 278 10.50 -23.62 -13.98
N ILE A 279 10.62 -23.05 -15.18
CA ILE A 279 11.52 -21.93 -15.46
C ILE A 279 11.14 -20.71 -14.61
N ALA A 280 9.84 -20.41 -14.50
CA ALA A 280 9.36 -19.29 -13.69
C ALA A 280 9.66 -19.45 -12.20
N VAL A 281 9.46 -20.65 -11.64
CA VAL A 281 9.80 -20.95 -10.23
C VAL A 281 11.31 -20.82 -10.02
N ALA A 282 12.12 -21.38 -10.91
CA ALA A 282 13.58 -21.30 -10.82
C ALA A 282 14.06 -19.83 -10.88
N LEU A 283 13.49 -19.03 -11.79
CA LEU A 283 13.81 -17.61 -11.93
C LEU A 283 13.34 -16.80 -10.71
N ALA A 284 12.15 -17.08 -10.18
CA ALA A 284 11.63 -16.44 -8.98
C ALA A 284 12.52 -16.72 -7.75
N CYS A 285 12.95 -17.98 -7.57
CA CYS A 285 13.90 -18.34 -6.52
C CYS A 285 15.24 -17.64 -6.70
N LEU A 286 15.77 -17.58 -7.92
CA LEU A 286 17.02 -16.87 -8.22
C LEU A 286 16.90 -15.37 -7.92
N LEU A 287 15.79 -14.73 -8.32
CA LEU A 287 15.52 -13.33 -8.01
C LEU A 287 15.42 -13.10 -6.50
N TRP A 288 14.73 -13.98 -5.77
CA TRP A 288 14.64 -13.90 -4.31
C TRP A 288 16.02 -14.03 -3.64
N ILE A 289 16.89 -14.92 -4.13
CA ILE A 289 18.26 -15.04 -3.61
C ILE A 289 19.08 -13.77 -3.87
N VAL A 290 18.99 -13.20 -5.08
CA VAL A 290 19.79 -12.04 -5.48
C VAL A 290 19.32 -10.75 -4.81
N PHE A 291 18.01 -10.56 -4.67
CA PHE A 291 17.41 -9.30 -4.23
C PHE A 291 16.76 -9.37 -2.83
N GLY A 292 16.16 -10.50 -2.47
CA GLY A 292 15.45 -10.68 -1.19
C GLY A 292 16.36 -10.74 0.04
N TYR A 293 17.67 -10.93 -0.14
CA TYR A 293 18.64 -10.94 0.97
C TYR A 293 18.98 -9.53 1.49
N GLN A 294 18.69 -8.46 0.73
CA GLN A 294 18.94 -7.08 1.18
C GLN A 294 17.81 -6.62 2.11
N ARG A 295 17.72 -7.20 3.32
CA ARG A 295 16.95 -6.60 4.41
C ARG A 295 17.79 -5.49 5.01
N GLU A 296 17.60 -4.26 4.53
CA GLU A 296 18.20 -3.08 5.16
C GLU A 296 17.66 -2.94 6.58
N THR A 297 18.44 -3.37 7.56
CA THR A 297 18.23 -3.00 8.96
C THR A 297 18.78 -1.60 9.15
N VAL A 298 17.89 -0.66 9.48
CA VAL A 298 18.28 0.72 9.75
C VAL A 298 18.79 0.79 11.19
N ARG A 299 19.88 1.53 11.42
CA ARG A 299 20.37 1.88 12.75
C ARG A 299 20.02 3.34 13.05
N ARG A 300 19.41 3.60 14.20
CA ARG A 300 19.09 4.96 14.67
C ARG A 300 19.47 5.15 16.12
N ASP A 301 19.97 6.34 16.41
CA ASP A 301 20.38 6.74 17.75
C ASP A 301 19.27 7.58 18.40
N PHE A 302 18.92 7.25 19.64
CA PHE A 302 17.93 7.99 20.43
C PHE A 302 18.57 8.48 21.72
N SER A 303 18.32 9.73 22.09
CA SER A 303 18.63 10.24 23.44
C SER A 303 17.52 9.80 24.39
N VAL A 304 17.85 8.93 25.33
CA VAL A 304 16.89 8.30 26.24
C VAL A 304 17.14 8.79 27.67
N PRO A 305 16.11 9.29 28.38
CA PRO A 305 16.26 9.72 29.75
C PRO A 305 16.50 8.54 30.71
N ILE A 306 17.38 8.74 31.68
CA ILE A 306 17.69 7.79 32.75
C ILE A 306 16.84 8.12 33.97
N GLN A 307 16.04 7.14 34.42
CA GLN A 307 15.22 7.22 35.61
C GLN A 307 15.83 6.35 36.71
N TYR A 308 16.14 6.99 37.84
CA TYR A 308 16.64 6.31 39.03
C TYR A 308 15.46 5.91 39.93
N LEU A 309 15.27 4.61 40.13
CA LEU A 309 14.16 4.04 40.89
C LEU A 309 14.62 3.55 42.27
N ASN A 310 13.69 3.50 43.22
CA ASN A 310 13.89 2.91 44.56
C ASN A 310 15.07 3.50 45.36
N ALA A 311 15.29 4.81 45.30
CA ALA A 311 16.28 5.47 46.15
C ALA A 311 15.92 5.31 47.64
N PRO A 312 16.80 4.73 48.49
CA PRO A 312 16.56 4.66 49.92
C PRO A 312 16.45 6.05 50.56
N VAL A 313 15.50 6.24 51.47
CA VAL A 313 15.24 7.55 52.14
C VAL A 313 16.43 8.06 52.95
N GLU A 314 17.36 7.18 53.32
CA GLU A 314 18.54 7.54 54.09
C GLU A 314 19.66 8.19 53.24
N TRP A 315 19.59 8.08 51.91
CA TRP A 315 20.66 8.47 50.99
C TRP A 315 20.16 9.47 49.96
N VAL A 316 21.08 10.30 49.45
CA VAL A 316 20.80 11.19 48.33
C VAL A 316 21.84 10.96 47.23
N LEU A 317 21.37 11.00 45.99
CA LEU A 317 22.21 10.98 44.80
C LEU A 317 22.83 12.37 44.63
N GLU A 318 24.16 12.44 44.58
CA GLU A 318 24.91 13.69 44.40
C GLU A 318 25.09 14.04 42.91
N ASP A 319 25.34 15.31 42.62
CA ASP A 319 25.72 15.79 41.29
C ASP A 319 27.23 15.58 41.04
N PRO A 320 27.66 15.28 39.80
CA PRO A 320 26.90 15.31 38.55
C PRO A 320 26.11 14.02 38.29
N LYS A 321 24.81 14.17 37.96
CA LYS A 321 23.93 13.07 37.59
C LYS A 321 23.83 12.96 36.07
N VAL A 322 24.01 11.75 35.55
CA VAL A 322 23.74 11.48 34.14
C VAL A 322 22.22 11.38 33.96
N MET A 323 21.64 12.32 33.21
CA MET A 323 20.19 12.40 32.99
C MET A 323 19.76 11.72 31.69
N GLU A 324 20.66 11.55 30.74
CA GLU A 324 20.39 10.97 29.43
C GLU A 324 21.52 10.05 28.99
N ALA A 325 21.18 9.00 28.25
CA ALA A 325 22.12 8.17 27.53
C ALA A 325 21.64 7.96 26.09
N LYS A 326 22.60 7.82 25.17
CA LYS A 326 22.32 7.53 23.77
C LYS A 326 22.13 6.03 23.60
N VAL A 327 20.95 5.60 23.16
CA VAL A 327 20.64 4.21 22.86
C VAL A 327 20.57 4.04 21.35
N MET A 328 21.37 3.11 20.83
CA MET A 328 21.44 2.79 19.42
C MET A 328 20.53 1.60 19.17
N LEU A 329 19.46 1.81 18.40
CA LEU A 329 18.47 0.79 18.07
C LEU A 329 18.65 0.34 16.62
N MET A 330 18.43 -0.96 16.38
CA MET A 330 18.51 -1.59 15.07
C MET A 330 17.22 -2.37 14.79
N GLY A 331 16.63 -2.14 13.61
CA GLY A 331 15.36 -2.73 13.20
C GLY A 331 14.96 -2.39 11.77
N THR A 332 13.73 -2.78 11.39
CA THR A 332 13.16 -2.43 10.07
C THR A 332 12.66 -0.98 10.07
N THR A 333 12.55 -0.37 8.89
CA THR A 333 12.01 1.00 8.74
C THR A 333 10.63 1.17 9.39
N GLN A 334 9.73 0.21 9.18
CA GLN A 334 8.38 0.20 9.77
C GLN A 334 8.40 0.16 11.31
N ALA A 335 9.37 -0.54 11.91
CA ALA A 335 9.49 -0.59 13.37
C ALA A 335 9.84 0.78 13.96
N PHE A 336 10.61 1.60 13.24
CA PHE A 336 10.93 2.97 13.65
C PHE A 336 9.79 3.96 13.40
N GLU A 337 8.97 3.75 12.38
CA GLU A 337 7.78 4.61 12.12
C GLU A 337 6.73 4.49 13.23
N LEU A 338 6.58 3.29 13.81
CA LEU A 338 5.65 3.02 14.91
C LEU A 338 6.23 3.38 16.29
N LEU A 339 7.54 3.62 16.38
CA LEU A 339 8.22 3.93 17.62
C LEU A 339 7.97 5.38 18.04
N HIS A 340 7.40 5.57 19.22
CA HIS A 340 7.31 6.88 19.85
C HIS A 340 8.56 7.12 20.70
N PRO A 341 9.40 8.13 20.40
CA PRO A 341 10.66 8.35 21.12
C PRO A 341 10.50 8.47 22.64
N ASP A 342 9.42 9.08 23.11
CA ASP A 342 9.15 9.31 24.54
C ASP A 342 8.83 8.03 25.35
N SER A 343 8.57 6.92 24.65
CA SER A 343 8.32 5.62 25.29
C SER A 343 9.60 4.95 25.78
N LEU A 344 10.75 5.33 25.20
CA LEU A 344 12.05 4.82 25.59
C LEU A 344 12.46 5.42 26.93
N LYS A 345 12.73 4.56 27.91
CA LYS A 345 13.22 4.96 29.23
C LYS A 345 14.24 3.94 29.70
N ILE A 346 15.31 4.43 30.34
CA ILE A 346 16.30 3.59 31.01
C ILE A 346 15.98 3.62 32.51
N SER A 347 15.70 2.46 33.09
CA SER A 347 15.39 2.32 34.51
C SER A 347 16.58 1.74 35.26
N VAL A 348 17.17 2.54 36.16
CA VAL A 348 18.29 2.13 37.01
C VAL A 348 17.77 1.94 38.43
N ASP A 349 17.79 0.70 38.93
CA ASP A 349 17.37 0.39 40.29
C ASP A 349 18.49 0.68 41.31
N LEU A 350 18.21 1.55 42.27
CA LEU A 350 19.15 1.98 43.30
C LEU A 350 19.15 1.09 44.55
N LYS A 351 18.26 0.08 44.64
CA LYS A 351 18.05 -0.73 45.86
C LYS A 351 19.31 -1.41 46.40
N GLN A 352 20.27 -1.76 45.53
CA GLN A 352 21.47 -2.51 45.90
C GLN A 352 22.73 -1.64 46.08
N LEU A 353 22.61 -0.32 45.99
CA LEU A 353 23.76 0.57 46.08
C LEU A 353 24.30 0.66 47.51
N ARG A 354 25.57 1.02 47.63
CA ARG A 354 26.24 1.33 48.91
C ARG A 354 26.66 2.80 48.91
N PRO A 355 26.76 3.43 50.08
CA PRO A 355 27.26 4.81 50.17
C PRO A 355 28.68 4.91 49.61
N GLY A 356 28.92 5.91 48.76
CA GLY A 356 30.19 6.12 48.06
C GLY A 356 30.04 6.31 46.56
N ILE A 357 31.16 6.21 45.85
CA ILE A 357 31.23 6.26 44.39
C ILE A 357 31.05 4.83 43.87
N GLN A 358 30.04 4.62 43.03
CA GLN A 358 29.78 3.34 42.38
C GLN A 358 29.63 3.52 40.87
N GLU A 359 30.20 2.59 40.10
CA GLU A 359 29.97 2.51 38.66
C GLU A 359 28.84 1.51 38.38
N ILE A 360 27.82 1.95 37.64
CA ILE A 360 26.71 1.11 37.21
C ILE A 360 26.89 0.87 35.70
N THR A 361 26.83 -0.40 35.30
CA THR A 361 26.85 -0.77 33.88
C THR A 361 25.41 -0.78 33.35
N LEU A 362 25.13 -0.01 32.31
CA LEU A 362 23.82 0.04 31.68
C LEU A 362 23.64 -1.20 30.79
N THR A 363 22.72 -2.08 31.17
CA THR A 363 22.40 -3.29 30.41
C THR A 363 21.16 -3.09 29.54
N GLN A 364 21.00 -3.93 28.52
CA GLN A 364 19.86 -3.89 27.60
C GLN A 364 18.51 -4.07 28.32
N GLU A 365 18.48 -4.88 29.38
CA GLU A 365 17.29 -5.14 30.20
C GLU A 365 16.77 -3.90 30.94
N MET A 366 17.64 -2.92 31.17
CA MET A 366 17.27 -1.65 31.81
C MET A 366 16.52 -0.72 30.85
N VAL A 367 16.53 -1.00 29.54
CA VAL A 367 15.88 -0.17 28.52
C VAL A 367 14.52 -0.77 28.16
N LYS A 368 13.45 -0.01 28.35
CA LYS A 368 12.12 -0.44 27.92
C LYS A 368 11.96 -0.20 26.41
N THR A 369 12.23 -1.23 25.60
CA THR A 369 12.05 -1.20 24.15
C THR A 369 10.90 -2.10 23.69
N PRO A 370 10.20 -1.76 22.59
CA PRO A 370 9.20 -2.66 21.99
C PRO A 370 9.88 -3.91 21.39
N SER A 371 9.13 -5.02 21.29
CA SER A 371 9.65 -6.36 20.93
C SER A 371 10.19 -6.49 19.50
N ASN A 372 9.96 -5.50 18.65
CA ASN A 372 10.37 -5.46 17.25
C ASN A 372 11.66 -4.67 16.99
N LEU A 373 12.33 -4.17 18.05
CA LEU A 373 13.60 -3.44 17.97
C LEU A 373 14.66 -4.11 18.82
N SER A 374 15.89 -4.16 18.30
CA SER A 374 17.07 -4.67 19.01
C SER A 374 17.98 -3.53 19.42
N ILE A 375 18.61 -3.63 20.60
CA ILE A 375 19.57 -2.63 21.07
C ILE A 375 20.94 -3.00 20.53
N ALA A 376 21.48 -2.17 19.65
CA ALA A 376 22.82 -2.33 19.10
C ALA A 376 23.91 -1.84 20.08
N GLY A 377 23.59 -0.88 20.96
CA GLY A 377 24.49 -0.42 22.00
C GLY A 377 23.95 0.77 22.80
N ILE A 378 24.59 1.07 23.93
CA ILE A 378 24.22 2.15 24.84
C ILE A 378 25.48 2.97 25.16
N ILE A 379 25.40 4.30 25.05
CA ILE A 379 26.51 5.21 25.28
C ILE A 379 26.07 6.28 26.30
N PRO A 380 26.78 6.45 27.44
CA PRO A 380 27.91 5.63 27.90
C PRO A 380 27.47 4.27 28.44
N GLU A 381 28.31 3.24 28.32
CA GLU A 381 28.02 1.90 28.88
C GLU A 381 28.06 1.87 30.41
N ARG A 382 28.82 2.79 31.02
CA ARG A 382 28.99 2.91 32.47
C ARG A 382 28.68 4.32 32.93
N ILE A 383 27.85 4.42 33.95
CA ILE A 383 27.54 5.68 34.63
C ILE A 383 28.13 5.67 36.04
N LYS A 384 28.70 6.80 36.45
CA LYS A 384 29.20 7.00 37.82
C LYS A 384 28.07 7.59 38.65
N VAL A 385 27.72 6.90 39.72
CA VAL A 385 26.70 7.30 40.69
C VAL A 385 27.37 7.54 42.02
N VAL A 386 27.24 8.76 42.55
CA VAL A 386 27.77 9.14 43.85
C VAL A 386 26.60 9.21 44.83
N THR A 387 26.62 8.38 45.85
CA THR A 387 25.59 8.37 46.90
C THR A 387 26.18 8.74 48.25
N SER A 388 25.49 9.63 48.95
CA SER A 388 25.88 10.07 50.29
C SER A 388 24.79 9.77 51.30
N ARG A 389 25.20 9.30 52.48
CA ARG A 389 24.30 9.16 53.63
C ARG A 389 23.90 10.54 54.14
N LEU A 390 22.60 10.71 54.37
CA LEU A 390 22.06 11.90 55.00
C LEU A 390 22.26 11.85 56.53
N LEU A 391 22.63 12.98 57.10
CA LEU A 391 22.83 13.18 58.53
C LEU A 391 21.81 14.18 59.05
N PRO A 392 21.17 13.93 60.20
CA PRO A 392 20.26 14.89 60.80
C PRO A 392 21.04 16.12 61.31
N LEU A 393 20.57 17.32 60.93
CA LEU A 393 21.05 18.60 61.42
C LEU A 393 19.86 19.52 61.66
N THR A 394 19.85 20.20 62.81
CA THR A 394 18.89 21.27 63.08
C THR A 394 19.40 22.57 62.45
N VAL A 395 18.60 23.16 61.58
CA VAL A 395 18.96 24.37 60.82
C VAL A 395 17.96 25.49 61.14
N PRO A 396 18.41 26.71 61.44
CA PRO A 396 17.53 27.85 61.68
C PRO A 396 16.87 28.32 60.37
N ILE A 397 15.64 28.82 60.48
CA ILE A 397 14.90 29.41 59.36
C ILE A 397 15.14 30.93 59.34
N GLU A 398 15.68 31.43 58.24
CA GLU A 398 15.83 32.87 57.99
C GLU A 398 14.60 33.40 57.24
N VAL A 399 13.99 34.46 57.73
CA VAL A 399 12.86 35.12 57.04
C VAL A 399 13.38 36.09 56.02
N LEU A 400 12.94 35.94 54.78
CA LEU A 400 13.13 36.95 53.74
C LEU A 400 11.90 37.84 53.67
N THR A 401 12.10 39.15 53.71
CA THR A 401 11.04 40.15 53.56
C THR A 401 11.24 40.94 52.27
N GLU A 402 10.15 41.26 51.59
CA GLU A 402 10.11 42.05 50.37
C GLU A 402 9.20 43.27 50.58
N ASN A 403 9.53 44.40 49.95
CA ASN A 403 8.85 45.70 50.08
C ASN A 403 8.91 46.33 51.48
N LYS A 404 8.42 47.57 51.59
CA LYS A 404 8.31 48.32 52.85
C LYS A 404 6.88 48.21 53.41
N PRO A 405 6.71 48.25 54.75
CA PRO A 405 5.38 48.34 55.35
C PRO A 405 4.65 49.62 54.92
N PRO A 406 3.30 49.64 54.97
CA PRO A 406 2.49 50.83 54.65
C PRO A 406 2.88 52.06 55.47
N GLN A 407 2.64 53.26 54.92
CA GLN A 407 2.94 54.52 55.61
C GLN A 407 2.24 54.58 56.98
N GLY A 408 2.99 54.90 58.03
CA GLY A 408 2.49 54.95 59.41
C GLY A 408 2.65 53.67 60.22
N PHE A 409 3.25 52.61 59.66
CA PHE A 409 3.53 51.36 60.38
C PHE A 409 5.02 50.98 60.28
N ALA A 410 5.62 50.60 61.41
CA ALA A 410 6.94 50.00 61.49
C ALA A 410 6.83 48.54 61.95
N VAL A 411 7.63 47.65 61.36
CA VAL A 411 7.69 46.25 61.81
C VAL A 411 8.23 46.21 63.24
N GLN A 412 7.46 45.64 64.16
CA GLN A 412 7.83 45.54 65.58
C GLN A 412 8.57 44.23 65.83
N THR A 413 7.97 43.10 65.44
CA THR A 413 8.55 41.76 65.62
C THR A 413 8.13 40.85 64.47
N ILE A 414 9.07 40.03 64.01
CA ILE A 414 8.82 38.92 63.07
C ILE A 414 9.14 37.64 63.85
N THR A 415 8.13 36.81 64.10
CA THR A 415 8.30 35.54 64.80
C THR A 415 8.01 34.39 63.86
N VAL A 416 8.95 33.44 63.75
CA VAL A 416 8.81 32.22 62.95
C VAL A 416 8.52 31.04 63.88
N THR A 417 7.51 30.25 63.55
CA THR A 417 7.17 29.02 64.27
C THR A 417 7.10 27.84 63.28
N PRO A 418 7.95 26.80 63.43
CA PRO A 418 9.10 26.70 64.35
C PRO A 418 10.29 27.55 63.88
N ALA A 419 11.14 28.02 64.81
CA ALA A 419 12.33 28.82 64.47
C ALA A 419 13.46 27.99 63.84
N GLU A 420 13.46 26.67 64.11
CA GLU A 420 14.44 25.72 63.60
C GLU A 420 13.73 24.46 63.08
N VAL A 421 14.35 23.81 62.09
CA VAL A 421 13.83 22.58 61.50
C VAL A 421 14.90 21.51 61.49
N LYS A 422 14.50 20.27 61.79
CA LYS A 422 15.33 19.08 61.55
C LYS A 422 15.38 18.78 60.05
N ALA A 423 16.53 19.05 59.45
CA ALA A 423 16.84 18.73 58.07
C ALA A 423 17.83 17.55 58.01
N LEU A 424 17.77 16.79 56.93
CA LEU A 424 18.67 15.71 56.58
C LEU A 424 19.63 16.24 55.51
N ILE A 425 20.93 16.27 55.83
CA ILE A 425 21.95 16.88 54.98
C ILE A 425 23.01 15.85 54.56
N PRO A 426 23.59 15.94 53.35
CA PRO A 426 24.70 15.07 52.96
C PRO A 426 25.95 15.36 53.79
N ARG A 427 26.79 14.33 54.02
CA ARG A 427 28.03 14.43 54.81
C ARG A 427 28.95 15.58 54.38
N ARG A 428 28.99 15.93 53.09
CA ARG A 428 29.82 17.01 52.53
C ARG A 428 29.44 18.42 53.02
N LEU A 429 28.19 18.62 53.44
CA LEU A 429 27.70 19.92 53.93
C LEU A 429 27.87 20.06 55.46
N ARG A 430 28.37 19.02 56.14
CA ARG A 430 28.66 19.07 57.57
C ARG A 430 29.70 20.15 57.87
N GLY A 431 29.37 21.07 58.77
CA GLY A 431 30.25 22.19 59.14
C GLY A 431 30.14 23.43 58.24
N LYS A 432 29.38 23.37 57.14
CA LYS A 432 29.03 24.56 56.35
C LYS A 432 27.80 25.25 56.98
N ARG A 433 27.74 26.59 56.88
CA ARG A 433 26.54 27.34 57.28
C ARG A 433 25.44 27.11 56.24
N ILE A 434 24.47 26.28 56.57
CA ILE A 434 23.28 26.04 55.76
C ILE A 434 22.23 27.07 56.15
N ARG A 435 21.65 27.73 55.15
CA ARG A 435 20.57 28.70 55.34
C ARG A 435 19.32 28.15 54.67
N ILE A 436 18.28 27.95 55.45
CA ILE A 436 16.94 27.65 54.94
C ILE A 436 16.16 28.96 55.03
N MET A 437 15.73 29.47 53.88
CA MET A 437 15.08 30.77 53.79
C MET A 437 13.60 30.58 53.51
N THR A 438 12.75 31.48 54.01
CA THR A 438 11.36 31.54 53.54
C THR A 438 11.29 32.10 52.13
N GLU A 439 10.22 31.80 51.40
CA GLU A 439 9.82 32.66 50.29
C GLU A 439 9.68 34.11 50.77
N PRO A 440 10.00 35.11 49.93
CA PRO A 440 9.92 36.51 50.31
C PRO A 440 8.51 36.88 50.78
N LEU A 441 8.42 37.48 51.97
CA LEU A 441 7.17 37.95 52.55
C LEU A 441 6.92 39.39 52.14
N ASP A 442 5.85 39.63 51.40
CA ASP A 442 5.45 40.99 51.00
C ASP A 442 4.88 41.77 52.20
N LEU A 443 5.63 42.80 52.62
CA LEU A 443 5.30 43.66 53.75
C LEU A 443 4.26 44.74 53.41
N SER A 444 3.90 44.93 52.14
CA SER A 444 2.90 45.94 51.73
C SER A 444 1.48 45.62 52.24
N LEU A 445 1.20 44.36 52.58
CA LEU A 445 -0.12 43.86 52.93
C LEU A 445 -0.37 43.80 54.46
N LEU A 446 0.34 44.62 55.25
CA LEU A 446 0.33 44.60 56.71
C LEU A 446 -0.61 45.65 57.31
N ASP A 447 -1.52 45.23 58.20
CA ASP A 447 -2.36 46.14 59.01
C ASP A 447 -1.84 46.23 60.46
N VAL A 448 -2.24 45.29 61.34
CA VAL A 448 -1.87 45.27 62.78
C VAL A 448 -1.07 44.00 63.14
N GLN A 449 -1.57 42.86 62.69
CA GLN A 449 -0.90 41.57 62.82
C GLN A 449 -1.31 40.70 61.64
N LYS A 450 -0.35 40.09 60.96
CA LYS A 450 -0.62 39.17 59.86
C LYS A 450 0.16 37.88 60.01
N ILE A 451 -0.49 36.77 59.69
CA ILE A 451 0.10 35.42 59.68
C ILE A 451 0.32 35.03 58.23
N PHE A 452 1.57 34.70 57.91
CA PHE A 452 1.97 34.15 56.62
C PHE A 452 2.34 32.68 56.77
N ALA A 453 2.08 31.90 55.72
CA ALA A 453 2.53 30.51 55.60
C ALA A 453 3.39 30.35 54.34
N PRO A 454 4.61 30.93 54.32
CA PRO A 454 5.46 30.89 53.13
C PRO A 454 6.02 29.50 52.85
N GLY A 455 6.31 29.20 51.58
CA GLY A 455 7.16 28.07 51.23
C GLY A 455 8.60 28.26 51.75
N LEU A 456 9.37 27.18 51.77
CA LEU A 456 10.79 27.22 52.12
C LEU A 456 11.65 27.06 50.87
N ARG A 457 12.69 27.91 50.76
CA ARG A 457 13.76 27.80 49.76
C ARG A 457 14.99 27.18 50.42
N TYR A 458 15.41 26.04 49.89
CA TYR A 458 16.55 25.26 50.36
C TYR A 458 17.24 24.55 49.17
N PRO A 459 18.54 24.23 49.26
CA PRO A 459 19.25 23.45 48.24
C PRO A 459 18.61 22.08 47.99
N SER A 460 18.60 21.60 46.73
CA SER A 460 18.01 20.32 46.30
C SER A 460 18.57 19.07 47.00
N ASP A 461 19.73 19.19 47.64
CA ASP A 461 20.38 18.09 48.35
C ASP A 461 19.90 17.90 49.80
N ILE A 462 19.04 18.80 50.28
CA ILE A 462 18.49 18.76 51.64
C ILE A 462 17.13 18.08 51.62
N GLN A 463 16.93 17.12 52.52
CA GLN A 463 15.63 16.47 52.74
C GLN A 463 15.12 16.79 54.14
N PHE A 464 13.81 16.61 54.37
CA PHE A 464 13.21 16.78 55.70
C PHE A 464 12.75 15.43 56.25
N ALA A 465 12.70 15.32 57.58
CA ALA A 465 12.25 14.10 58.25
C ALA A 465 10.83 13.73 57.78
N GLY A 466 10.66 12.49 57.30
CA GLY A 466 9.37 12.01 56.79
C GLY A 466 9.03 12.43 55.34
N GLY A 467 9.98 12.99 54.59
CA GLY A 467 9.83 13.28 53.16
C GLY A 467 8.87 14.44 52.82
N LYS A 468 8.39 15.18 53.84
CA LYS A 468 7.49 16.32 53.68
C LYS A 468 8.18 17.61 54.13
N THR A 469 8.08 18.66 53.33
CA THR A 469 8.53 20.00 53.72
C THR A 469 7.73 20.46 54.95
N PRO A 470 8.37 20.94 56.02
CA PRO A 470 7.67 21.45 57.19
C PRO A 470 6.87 22.71 56.83
N VAL A 471 5.68 22.83 57.43
CA VAL A 471 4.87 24.05 57.30
C VAL A 471 5.37 25.06 58.32
N VAL A 472 5.77 26.24 57.84
CA VAL A 472 6.29 27.32 58.67
C VAL A 472 5.24 28.43 58.74
N ARG A 473 4.98 28.93 59.95
CA ARG A 473 4.12 30.10 60.18
C ARG A 473 4.97 31.28 60.60
N VAL A 474 4.85 32.39 59.87
CA VAL A 474 5.52 33.65 60.19
C VAL A 474 4.48 34.66 60.62
N VAL A 475 4.60 35.15 61.85
CA VAL A 475 3.74 36.19 62.41
C VAL A 475 4.50 37.51 62.38
N VAL A 476 3.96 38.48 61.65
CA VAL A 476 4.51 39.84 61.59
C VAL A 476 3.58 40.76 62.36
N LYS A 477 4.11 41.41 63.41
CA LYS A 477 3.40 42.43 64.18
C LYS A 477 3.94 43.81 63.82
N THR A 478 3.05 44.74 63.51
CA THR A 478 3.39 46.14 63.21
C THR A 478 3.06 47.02 64.41
N ARG A 479 3.83 48.10 64.59
CA ARG A 479 3.53 49.18 65.52
C ARG A 479 3.28 50.46 64.72
N PRO A 480 2.43 51.38 65.20
CA PRO A 480 2.30 52.71 64.59
C PRO A 480 3.64 53.45 64.63
N ASP A 481 4.13 53.89 63.48
CA ASP A 481 5.37 54.65 63.34
C ASP A 481 5.09 56.14 63.64
N ARG A 482 5.37 56.56 64.88
CA ARG A 482 5.33 57.97 65.30
C ARG A 482 6.69 58.63 65.04
N SER A 483 7.09 58.69 63.78
CA SER A 483 8.22 59.52 63.34
C SER A 483 7.66 60.84 62.78
N PRO A 484 8.12 62.02 63.24
CA PRO A 484 7.56 63.29 62.77
C PRO A 484 7.84 63.48 61.28
N ALA A 485 6.80 63.81 60.52
CA ALA A 485 6.91 64.16 59.11
C ALA A 485 7.89 65.34 58.94
N ARG A 486 9.08 65.07 58.42
CA ARG A 486 9.92 66.13 57.85
C ARG A 486 9.27 66.55 56.53
N ARG A 487 8.71 67.76 56.52
CA ARG A 487 8.36 68.51 55.30
C ARG A 487 9.62 68.85 54.51
#